data_AF-A0A535JWL3-F1
#
_entry.id   AF-A0A535JWL3-F1
#
_cell.length_a   1.000
_cell.length_b   1.000
_cell.length_c   1.000
_cell.angle_alpha   90.00
_cell.angle_beta   90.00
_cell.angle_gamma   90.00
#
_symmetry.space_group_name_H-M   'P 1'
#
loop_
_entity.id
_entity.type
_entity.pdbx_description
1 polymer ?
#
loop_
_entity_poly.entity_id
_entity_poly.type
_entity_poly.pdbx_seq_one_letter_code
_entity_poly.pdbx_strand_id
1 'polypeptide(L)'
;MRPWRGVIGALASVGLAALVLGSLPSSVTTTAPAGMAPTANPSTPAPSPAPKDIFHSAAGFDLRLPAGWLASDREEMINRRTYRLFVVGNGGIDVGPTVSGNPDWTTVPGDRIRLELFLFAGPGGGAFEGESNFPLDWTVARALPDQGDFAVRALSFQHLLRPFTLTAHIGRSAPASLQDDLVRLVASLRPEAIPAQGDYRGWQVMGPLDAFPVGTVRHFDAVGSLGAYGFFLVRGATKVFAFIDHAYLFMAAIKPCPLRYETGARNFVCDTTGDRWSRVGKQLSTQTSSFGLPFHGAFVKDGLVLVGGSSTSASRNDHDEALEFPDPVTPPARATERVSREDILNRYSSLTSTAVIVRSEARLVPADALARSGLVRGVLAPSSYPGPVWVVAFSGEVRPPGFAELFGRWTVFLADANTGGMITAACCEGGTDWPAGFDSLPDVAN
;
A
#
# COMPACT_ATOMS: atom_id res chain seq x y z
N MET A 1 -24.86 -28.47 35.96
CA MET A 1 -26.18 -28.13 36.56
C MET A 1 -26.38 -26.61 36.41
N ARG A 2 -27.61 -26.13 36.18
CA ARG A 2 -28.00 -24.69 36.15
C ARG A 2 -28.08 -24.13 37.60
N PRO A 3 -28.28 -22.81 37.89
CA PRO A 3 -28.69 -21.67 37.03
C PRO A 3 -27.80 -20.39 37.26
N TRP A 4 -28.03 -19.13 36.82
CA TRP A 4 -29.03 -18.49 35.92
C TRP A 4 -28.53 -17.17 35.26
N ARG A 5 -29.48 -16.43 34.67
CA ARG A 5 -29.55 -15.01 34.22
C ARG A 5 -29.13 -14.02 35.34
N GLY A 6 -28.66 -12.78 35.14
CA GLY A 6 -28.75 -11.80 34.03
C GLY A 6 -29.11 -10.41 34.60
N VAL A 7 -29.17 -9.35 33.76
CA VAL A 7 -29.70 -7.96 34.02
C VAL A 7 -28.69 -6.85 34.42
N ILE A 8 -28.44 -5.97 33.44
CA ILE A 8 -28.50 -4.48 33.41
C ILE A 8 -28.01 -3.63 34.63
N GLY A 9 -27.10 -2.69 34.31
CA GLY A 9 -26.89 -1.40 34.99
C GLY A 9 -25.82 -0.60 34.21
N ALA A 10 -26.13 0.38 33.35
CA ALA A 10 -26.79 1.67 33.58
C ALA A 10 -25.98 2.60 34.52
N LEU A 11 -25.18 3.48 33.93
CA LEU A 11 -24.71 4.72 34.56
C LEU A 11 -25.23 5.89 33.75
N ALA A 12 -26.10 6.70 34.36
CA ALA A 12 -26.63 7.93 33.81
C ALA A 12 -26.70 8.99 34.92
N SER A 13 -25.96 10.09 34.75
CA SER A 13 -26.11 11.40 35.41
C SER A 13 -24.88 12.26 35.04
N VAL A 14 -24.93 13.60 34.91
CA VAL A 14 -26.05 14.56 34.87
C VAL A 14 -25.58 15.77 34.03
N GLY A 15 -26.43 16.29 33.13
CA GLY A 15 -26.87 17.69 33.20
C GLY A 15 -26.49 18.49 31.96
N LEU A 16 -27.21 19.53 31.54
CA LEU A 16 -28.52 20.03 31.98
C LEU A 16 -29.23 20.65 30.75
N ALA A 17 -30.55 20.53 30.65
CA ALA A 17 -31.31 21.14 29.56
C ALA A 17 -31.56 22.64 29.78
N ALA A 18 -31.53 23.42 28.70
CA ALA A 18 -32.15 24.74 28.63
C ALA A 18 -32.85 24.89 27.26
N LEU A 19 -34.17 24.63 27.23
CA LEU A 19 -35.00 25.00 26.08
C LEU A 19 -35.29 26.50 26.11
N VAL A 20 -35.08 27.17 24.97
CA VAL A 20 -35.87 28.35 24.59
C VAL A 20 -36.35 28.16 23.16
N LEU A 21 -37.64 27.92 23.00
CA LEU A 21 -38.35 27.95 21.71
C LEU A 21 -38.64 29.41 21.34
N GLY A 22 -38.33 29.83 20.11
CA GLY A 22 -38.59 31.22 19.70
C GLY A 22 -38.38 31.53 18.22
N SER A 23 -39.46 31.41 17.43
CA SER A 23 -39.74 32.13 16.17
C SER A 23 -38.91 31.89 14.89
N LEU A 24 -39.63 32.06 13.76
CA LEU A 24 -39.28 31.83 12.35
C LEU A 24 -38.65 33.11 11.69
N PRO A 25 -38.32 33.14 10.37
CA PRO A 25 -37.03 33.65 9.90
C PRO A 25 -37.01 35.14 9.54
N SER A 26 -35.81 35.72 9.59
CA SER A 26 -35.53 37.04 9.02
C SER A 26 -34.77 36.91 7.70
N SER A 27 -35.43 37.30 6.61
CA SER A 27 -34.82 37.48 5.29
C SER A 27 -33.77 38.60 5.32
N VAL A 28 -32.52 38.29 4.97
CA VAL A 28 -31.50 39.31 4.72
C VAL A 28 -31.60 39.77 3.27
N THR A 29 -32.22 40.92 3.07
CA THR A 29 -32.28 41.59 1.76
C THR A 29 -30.96 42.30 1.51
N THR A 30 -30.08 41.72 0.69
CA THR A 30 -28.89 42.43 0.17
C THR A 30 -29.15 42.87 -1.26
N THR A 31 -29.25 44.19 -1.47
CA THR A 31 -29.45 44.82 -2.78
C THR A 31 -28.23 44.66 -3.67
N ALA A 32 -28.34 43.83 -4.70
CA ALA A 32 -27.35 43.80 -5.80
C ALA A 32 -27.59 44.98 -6.76
N PRO A 33 -26.54 45.65 -7.27
CA PRO A 33 -26.69 46.69 -8.29
C PRO A 33 -27.24 46.11 -9.60
N ALA A 34 -28.18 46.81 -10.23
CA ALA A 34 -28.66 46.47 -11.56
C ALA A 34 -27.63 46.85 -12.63
N GLY A 35 -27.33 45.93 -13.57
CA GLY A 35 -26.68 46.29 -14.84
C GLY A 35 -25.45 45.47 -15.23
N MET A 36 -25.64 44.20 -15.57
CA MET A 36 -25.03 43.58 -16.77
C MET A 36 -25.75 42.26 -17.04
N ALA A 37 -26.20 42.04 -18.28
CA ALA A 37 -26.86 40.80 -18.66
C ALA A 37 -25.83 39.64 -18.65
N PRO A 38 -26.10 38.51 -17.98
CA PRO A 38 -25.21 37.36 -18.06
C PRO A 38 -25.28 36.78 -19.46
N THR A 39 -24.13 36.73 -20.14
CA THR A 39 -23.93 35.93 -21.35
C THR A 39 -24.39 34.50 -21.06
N ALA A 40 -25.20 33.91 -21.94
CA ALA A 40 -25.71 32.56 -21.74
C ALA A 40 -24.55 31.56 -21.70
N ASN A 41 -24.20 31.07 -20.51
CA ASN A 41 -23.33 29.91 -20.39
C ASN A 41 -23.98 28.74 -21.13
N PRO A 42 -23.22 27.96 -21.92
CA PRO A 42 -23.75 26.71 -22.43
C PRO A 42 -24.11 25.85 -21.22
N SER A 43 -25.40 25.55 -21.09
CA SER A 43 -25.91 24.66 -20.05
C SER A 43 -25.22 23.30 -20.21
N THR A 44 -24.34 22.96 -19.26
CA THR A 44 -23.90 21.58 -19.07
C THR A 44 -25.15 20.71 -19.06
N PRO A 45 -25.25 19.67 -19.91
CA PRO A 45 -26.39 18.78 -19.86
C PRO A 45 -26.51 18.25 -18.44
N ALA A 46 -27.69 18.38 -17.84
CA ALA A 46 -27.99 17.64 -16.62
C ALA A 46 -27.70 16.16 -16.92
N PRO A 47 -27.02 15.42 -16.01
CA PRO A 47 -26.68 14.03 -16.28
C PRO A 47 -27.96 13.28 -16.67
N SER A 48 -27.96 12.66 -17.84
CA SER A 48 -29.09 11.83 -18.27
C SER A 48 -29.41 10.84 -17.15
N PRO A 49 -30.69 10.69 -16.76
CA PRO A 49 -31.05 9.75 -15.72
C PRO A 49 -30.48 8.38 -16.08
N ALA A 50 -29.76 7.75 -15.14
CA ALA A 50 -29.10 6.48 -15.38
C ALA A 50 -30.12 5.49 -16.00
N PRO A 51 -29.78 4.81 -17.11
CA PRO A 51 -30.62 3.77 -17.65
C PRO A 51 -30.94 2.76 -16.53
N LYS A 52 -32.22 2.38 -16.39
CA LYS A 52 -32.67 1.46 -15.33
C LYS A 52 -32.01 0.07 -15.37
N ASP A 53 -31.21 -0.18 -16.39
CA ASP A 53 -30.51 -1.42 -16.67
C ASP A 53 -29.02 -1.39 -16.25
N ILE A 54 -28.51 -0.30 -15.66
CA ILE A 54 -27.12 -0.26 -15.14
C ILE A 54 -27.09 -0.70 -13.67
N PHE A 55 -26.28 -1.73 -13.40
CA PHE A 55 -25.88 -2.11 -12.06
C PHE A 55 -24.56 -1.44 -11.70
N HIS A 56 -24.58 -0.61 -10.66
CA HIS A 56 -23.41 0.01 -10.06
C HIS A 56 -22.96 -0.83 -8.86
N SER A 57 -21.82 -1.50 -8.97
CA SER A 57 -21.28 -2.33 -7.89
C SER A 57 -20.53 -1.51 -6.85
N ALA A 58 -20.71 -1.84 -5.58
CA ALA A 58 -19.87 -1.39 -4.47
C ALA A 58 -18.37 -1.62 -4.67
N ALA A 59 -17.94 -2.49 -5.60
CA ALA A 59 -16.54 -2.69 -5.99
C ALA A 59 -15.97 -1.64 -6.96
N GLY A 60 -16.79 -0.72 -7.48
CA GLY A 60 -16.36 0.32 -8.43
C GLY A 60 -16.49 -0.08 -9.89
N PHE A 61 -17.50 -0.87 -10.23
CA PHE A 61 -17.77 -1.35 -11.58
C PHE A 61 -19.23 -1.17 -11.98
N ASP A 62 -19.43 -0.66 -13.19
CA ASP A 62 -20.72 -0.53 -13.85
C ASP A 62 -20.92 -1.67 -14.85
N LEU A 63 -22.09 -2.30 -14.81
CA LEU A 63 -22.50 -3.34 -15.77
C LEU A 63 -23.87 -3.02 -16.35
N ARG A 64 -24.05 -3.19 -17.67
CA ARG A 64 -25.37 -3.13 -18.29
C ARG A 64 -26.01 -4.51 -18.26
N LEU A 65 -27.05 -4.66 -17.46
CA LEU A 65 -27.80 -5.89 -17.33
C LEU A 65 -28.66 -6.15 -18.58
N PRO A 66 -28.67 -7.37 -19.13
CA PRO A 66 -29.68 -7.78 -20.08
C PRO A 66 -31.07 -7.86 -19.40
N ALA A 67 -32.14 -7.74 -20.18
CA ALA A 67 -33.50 -7.70 -19.64
C ALA A 67 -33.83 -8.96 -18.82
N GLY A 68 -34.34 -8.77 -17.61
CA GLY A 68 -34.70 -9.88 -16.70
C GLY A 68 -33.52 -10.53 -15.97
N TRP A 69 -32.28 -10.05 -16.17
CA TRP A 69 -31.15 -10.40 -15.30
C TRP A 69 -31.19 -9.57 -14.01
N LEU A 70 -30.67 -10.17 -12.94
CA LEU A 70 -30.57 -9.56 -11.62
C LEU A 70 -29.09 -9.47 -11.21
N ALA A 71 -28.76 -8.50 -10.37
CA ALA A 71 -27.44 -8.30 -9.80
C ALA A 71 -27.52 -8.02 -8.29
N SER A 72 -26.47 -8.38 -7.57
CA SER A 72 -26.28 -8.12 -6.14
C SER A 72 -24.81 -7.87 -5.88
N ASP A 73 -24.50 -6.81 -5.14
CA ASP A 73 -23.24 -6.76 -4.42
C ASP A 73 -23.21 -7.89 -3.38
N ARG A 74 -22.05 -8.52 -3.26
CA ARG A 74 -21.78 -9.70 -2.43
C ARG A 74 -20.31 -9.65 -2.01
N GLU A 75 -19.94 -8.66 -1.20
CA GLU A 75 -18.62 -8.66 -0.56
C GLU A 75 -18.58 -9.76 0.51
N GLU A 76 -17.98 -10.90 0.17
CA GLU A 76 -17.84 -12.03 1.08
C GLU A 76 -16.54 -12.79 0.84
N MET A 77 -15.91 -13.20 1.95
CA MET A 77 -14.68 -14.00 1.92
C MET A 77 -15.03 -15.48 1.68
N ILE A 78 -14.94 -15.91 0.43
CA ILE A 78 -15.22 -17.29 -0.02
C ILE A 78 -14.21 -18.28 0.58
N ASN A 79 -12.96 -17.85 0.67
CA ASN A 79 -11.88 -18.57 1.34
C ASN A 79 -10.86 -17.56 1.87
N ARG A 80 -9.85 -18.01 2.63
CA ARG A 80 -8.82 -17.16 3.27
C ARG A 80 -8.04 -16.19 2.35
N ARG A 81 -8.22 -16.23 1.02
CA ARG A 81 -7.49 -15.42 0.02
C ARG A 81 -8.38 -14.83 -1.09
N THR A 82 -9.67 -15.16 -1.13
CA THR A 82 -10.56 -14.77 -2.24
C THR A 82 -11.83 -14.13 -1.71
N TYR A 83 -12.08 -12.92 -2.17
CA TYR A 83 -13.31 -12.18 -1.92
C TYR A 83 -14.17 -12.25 -3.18
N ARG A 84 -15.44 -12.65 -3.03
CA ARG A 84 -16.47 -12.31 -4.00
C ARG A 84 -16.81 -10.83 -3.82
N LEU A 85 -17.20 -10.16 -4.90
CA LEU A 85 -17.52 -8.73 -4.91
C LEU A 85 -18.95 -8.49 -5.36
N PHE A 86 -19.36 -9.10 -6.48
CA PHE A 86 -20.74 -9.11 -6.94
C PHE A 86 -21.12 -10.43 -7.62
N VAL A 87 -22.43 -10.63 -7.75
CA VAL A 87 -23.05 -11.73 -8.51
C VAL A 87 -24.10 -11.15 -9.47
N VAL A 88 -24.12 -11.64 -10.71
CA VAL A 88 -25.12 -11.30 -11.73
C VAL A 88 -25.65 -12.59 -12.37
N GLY A 89 -26.94 -12.67 -12.71
CA GLY A 89 -27.50 -13.85 -13.38
C GLY A 89 -28.95 -13.70 -13.82
N ASN A 90 -29.42 -14.58 -14.72
CA ASN A 90 -30.81 -14.60 -15.21
C ASN A 90 -31.78 -15.34 -14.27
N GLY A 91 -31.56 -15.20 -12.96
CA GLY A 91 -32.18 -15.99 -11.88
C GLY A 91 -31.13 -16.63 -10.97
N GLY A 92 -31.53 -17.10 -9.79
CA GLY A 92 -30.63 -17.81 -8.88
C GLY A 92 -29.49 -16.98 -8.26
N ILE A 93 -29.65 -15.65 -8.14
CA ILE A 93 -28.64 -14.80 -7.46
C ILE A 93 -28.61 -14.99 -5.93
N ASP A 94 -29.68 -15.57 -5.36
CA ASP A 94 -29.82 -15.83 -3.92
C ASP A 94 -29.35 -17.22 -3.47
N VAL A 95 -28.49 -17.87 -4.26
CA VAL A 95 -27.80 -19.11 -3.84
C VAL A 95 -26.81 -18.74 -2.73
N GLY A 96 -27.31 -18.78 -1.51
CA GLY A 96 -26.60 -18.40 -0.30
C GLY A 96 -25.38 -19.28 -0.01
N PRO A 97 -24.51 -18.86 0.93
CA PRO A 97 -23.35 -19.64 1.31
C PRO A 97 -23.79 -20.95 1.98
N THR A 98 -23.64 -22.05 1.27
CA THR A 98 -23.75 -23.40 1.85
C THR A 98 -22.47 -23.76 2.60
N VAL A 99 -22.62 -24.64 3.60
CA VAL A 99 -21.58 -25.03 4.57
C VAL A 99 -20.25 -25.30 3.87
N SER A 100 -19.19 -24.56 4.25
CA SER A 100 -17.84 -24.47 3.66
C SER A 100 -17.56 -23.33 2.66
N GLY A 101 -18.54 -22.50 2.29
CA GLY A 101 -18.34 -21.29 1.48
C GLY A 101 -18.41 -21.49 -0.03
N ASN A 102 -18.62 -22.72 -0.49
CA ASN A 102 -18.96 -23.02 -1.89
C ASN A 102 -20.49 -23.03 -2.06
N PRO A 103 -21.03 -22.52 -3.19
CA PRO A 103 -22.45 -22.67 -3.53
C PRO A 103 -22.84 -24.14 -3.77
N ASP A 104 -24.03 -24.54 -3.33
CA ASP A 104 -24.62 -25.84 -3.70
C ASP A 104 -25.28 -25.75 -5.08
N TRP A 105 -24.51 -26.08 -6.10
CA TRP A 105 -24.91 -26.08 -7.50
C TRP A 105 -26.06 -27.04 -7.82
N THR A 106 -26.36 -28.02 -6.96
CA THR A 106 -27.51 -28.94 -7.17
C THR A 106 -28.86 -28.24 -7.00
N THR A 107 -28.88 -27.10 -6.30
CA THR A 107 -30.09 -26.28 -6.10
C THR A 107 -30.33 -25.27 -7.23
N VAL A 108 -29.40 -25.14 -8.18
CA VAL A 108 -29.44 -24.14 -9.24
C VAL A 108 -29.97 -24.78 -10.53
N PRO A 109 -31.05 -24.26 -11.15
CA PRO A 109 -31.55 -24.79 -12.41
C PRO A 109 -30.52 -24.73 -13.54
N GLY A 110 -30.31 -25.86 -14.23
CA GLY A 110 -29.32 -26.02 -15.31
C GLY A 110 -29.64 -25.27 -16.61
N ASP A 111 -30.70 -24.44 -16.64
CA ASP A 111 -31.04 -23.51 -17.72
C ASP A 111 -30.53 -22.07 -17.48
N ARG A 112 -29.80 -21.84 -16.37
CA ARG A 112 -29.33 -20.51 -15.93
C ARG A 112 -27.87 -20.24 -16.23
N ILE A 113 -27.54 -18.95 -16.26
CA ILE A 113 -26.17 -18.44 -16.23
C ILE A 113 -25.99 -17.55 -15.01
N ARG A 114 -24.89 -17.78 -14.29
CA ARG A 114 -24.43 -16.95 -13.17
C ARG A 114 -23.01 -16.47 -13.44
N LEU A 115 -22.76 -15.18 -13.25
CA LEU A 115 -21.47 -14.52 -13.37
C LEU A 115 -21.08 -13.95 -12.00
N GLU A 116 -19.86 -14.22 -11.55
CA GLU A 116 -19.33 -13.75 -10.27
C GLU A 116 -18.02 -13.00 -10.48
N LEU A 117 -17.84 -11.85 -9.83
CA LEU A 117 -16.55 -11.15 -9.77
C LEU A 117 -15.82 -11.50 -8.48
N PHE A 118 -14.57 -11.92 -8.63
CA PHE A 118 -13.65 -12.21 -7.53
C PHE A 118 -12.43 -11.28 -7.51
N LEU A 119 -12.00 -10.91 -6.32
CA LEU A 119 -10.71 -10.30 -6.01
C LEU A 119 -9.83 -11.31 -5.26
N PHE A 120 -8.58 -11.46 -5.70
CA PHE A 120 -7.58 -12.23 -4.97
C PHE A 120 -6.77 -11.30 -4.04
N ALA A 121 -6.93 -11.47 -2.73
CA ALA A 121 -6.44 -10.54 -1.70
C ALA A 121 -5.17 -11.04 -0.98
N GLY A 122 -4.36 -11.87 -1.63
CA GLY A 122 -3.15 -12.43 -1.03
C GLY A 122 -2.04 -11.39 -0.84
N PRO A 123 -1.45 -11.24 0.37
CA PRO A 123 -0.23 -10.44 0.54
C PRO A 123 0.93 -11.08 -0.23
N GLY A 124 1.71 -10.25 -0.94
CA GLY A 124 2.84 -10.73 -1.74
C GLY A 124 2.46 -11.44 -3.04
N GLY A 125 1.25 -11.22 -3.56
CA GLY A 125 0.94 -11.57 -4.96
C GLY A 125 1.91 -10.87 -5.90
N GLY A 126 2.48 -11.62 -6.86
CA GLY A 126 3.38 -11.05 -7.87
C GLY A 126 2.71 -9.95 -8.68
N ALA A 127 3.50 -9.02 -9.23
CA ALA A 127 2.99 -8.00 -10.13
C ALA A 127 2.36 -8.68 -11.36
N PHE A 128 1.04 -8.53 -11.51
CA PHE A 128 0.37 -8.84 -12.77
C PHE A 128 0.80 -7.76 -13.79
N GLU A 129 1.15 -8.20 -15.00
CA GLU A 129 1.75 -7.34 -16.02
C GLU A 129 0.68 -6.51 -16.75
N GLY A 130 0.33 -5.36 -16.15
CA GLY A 130 -0.35 -4.26 -16.82
C GLY A 130 -1.87 -4.21 -16.68
N GLU A 131 -2.40 -2.99 -16.66
CA GLU A 131 -3.84 -2.72 -16.67
C GLU A 131 -4.54 -3.37 -17.87
N SER A 132 -5.72 -3.94 -17.65
CA SER A 132 -6.56 -4.43 -18.73
C SER A 132 -7.26 -3.30 -19.48
N ASN A 133 -7.39 -3.48 -20.80
CA ASN A 133 -8.17 -2.60 -21.67
C ASN A 133 -9.64 -3.03 -21.64
N PHE A 134 -10.54 -2.06 -21.56
CA PHE A 134 -11.99 -2.28 -21.67
C PHE A 134 -12.48 -1.84 -23.07
N PRO A 135 -13.50 -2.49 -23.67
CA PRO A 135 -14.30 -3.63 -23.17
C PRO A 135 -13.49 -4.92 -23.00
N LEU A 136 -13.90 -5.74 -22.03
CA LEU A 136 -13.33 -7.08 -21.86
C LEU A 136 -13.84 -8.03 -22.95
N ASP A 137 -12.95 -8.88 -23.46
CA ASP A 137 -13.27 -9.92 -24.43
C ASP A 137 -13.56 -11.27 -23.73
N TRP A 138 -14.77 -11.78 -23.87
CA TRP A 138 -15.16 -13.07 -23.30
C TRP A 138 -14.67 -14.28 -24.11
N THR A 139 -14.23 -14.09 -25.37
CA THR A 139 -13.77 -15.21 -26.21
C THR A 139 -12.53 -15.88 -25.62
N VAL A 140 -11.62 -15.08 -25.02
CA VAL A 140 -10.39 -15.55 -24.36
C VAL A 140 -10.59 -16.12 -22.95
N ALA A 141 -11.84 -16.24 -22.46
CA ALA A 141 -12.12 -16.86 -21.16
C ALA A 141 -11.70 -18.34 -21.13
N ARG A 142 -10.84 -18.74 -20.19
CA ARG A 142 -10.39 -20.13 -20.05
C ARG A 142 -11.52 -21.02 -19.54
N ALA A 143 -11.57 -22.26 -20.01
CA ALA A 143 -12.39 -23.29 -19.37
C ALA A 143 -11.80 -23.66 -17.99
N LEU A 144 -12.67 -23.96 -17.04
CA LEU A 144 -12.35 -24.52 -15.73
C LEU A 144 -13.05 -25.88 -15.57
N PRO A 145 -12.72 -26.71 -14.57
CA PRO A 145 -13.44 -27.95 -14.32
C PRO A 145 -14.94 -27.71 -14.10
N ASP A 146 -15.77 -28.48 -14.80
CA ASP A 146 -17.23 -28.44 -14.71
C ASP A 146 -17.74 -28.72 -13.29
N GLN A 147 -18.89 -28.15 -12.95
CA GLN A 147 -19.53 -28.27 -11.64
C GLN A 147 -20.96 -28.78 -11.78
N GLY A 148 -21.13 -30.11 -11.73
CA GLY A 148 -22.42 -30.75 -11.97
C GLY A 148 -22.91 -30.50 -13.40
N ASP A 149 -24.09 -29.88 -13.53
CA ASP A 149 -24.68 -29.51 -14.82
C ASP A 149 -24.19 -28.16 -15.36
N PHE A 150 -23.16 -27.55 -14.77
CA PHE A 150 -22.61 -26.26 -15.19
C PHE A 150 -21.22 -26.42 -15.84
N ALA A 151 -21.09 -25.92 -17.06
CA ALA A 151 -19.81 -25.64 -17.68
C ALA A 151 -19.24 -24.34 -17.10
N VAL A 152 -17.99 -24.36 -16.63
CA VAL A 152 -17.39 -23.21 -15.94
C VAL A 152 -16.33 -22.55 -16.82
N ARG A 153 -16.41 -21.23 -16.98
CA ARG A 153 -15.39 -20.43 -17.69
C ARG A 153 -14.97 -19.23 -16.85
N ALA A 154 -13.71 -18.81 -16.98
CA ALA A 154 -13.19 -17.67 -16.25
C ALA A 154 -12.34 -16.73 -17.11
N LEU A 155 -12.50 -15.43 -16.89
CA LEU A 155 -11.71 -14.36 -17.49
C LEU A 155 -10.99 -13.59 -16.38
N SER A 156 -9.66 -13.63 -16.37
CA SER A 156 -8.84 -12.85 -15.44
C SER A 156 -8.45 -11.52 -16.08
N PHE A 157 -8.51 -10.44 -15.32
CA PHE A 157 -8.18 -9.07 -15.76
C PHE A 157 -7.62 -8.27 -14.58
N GLN A 158 -7.05 -7.09 -14.84
CA GLN A 158 -6.43 -6.22 -13.83
C GLN A 158 -6.98 -4.80 -13.94
N HIS A 159 -7.31 -4.19 -12.80
CA HIS A 159 -7.69 -2.79 -12.72
C HIS A 159 -7.18 -2.14 -11.43
N LEU A 160 -6.63 -0.93 -11.53
CA LEU A 160 -5.91 -0.22 -10.47
C LEU A 160 -4.84 -1.11 -9.81
N LEU A 161 -4.06 -1.80 -10.64
CA LEU A 161 -3.08 -2.81 -10.27
C LEU A 161 -3.63 -4.03 -9.48
N ARG A 162 -4.94 -4.11 -9.21
CA ARG A 162 -5.57 -5.23 -8.49
C ARG A 162 -6.01 -6.34 -9.46
N PRO A 163 -5.72 -7.62 -9.17
CA PRO A 163 -6.13 -8.74 -10.00
C PRO A 163 -7.57 -9.16 -9.70
N PHE A 164 -8.37 -9.23 -10.75
CA PHE A 164 -9.75 -9.68 -10.70
C PHE A 164 -9.95 -10.94 -11.56
N THR A 165 -11.00 -11.69 -11.27
CA THR A 165 -11.46 -12.77 -12.16
C THR A 165 -12.98 -12.80 -12.19
N LEU A 166 -13.53 -12.71 -13.40
CA LEU A 166 -14.92 -13.05 -13.70
C LEU A 166 -15.02 -14.55 -13.89
N THR A 167 -15.90 -15.23 -13.16
CA THR A 167 -16.22 -16.64 -13.38
C THR A 167 -17.68 -16.77 -13.75
N ALA A 168 -17.96 -17.42 -14.89
CA ALA A 168 -19.30 -17.77 -15.31
C ALA A 168 -19.56 -19.27 -15.13
N HIS A 169 -20.69 -19.58 -14.51
CA HIS A 169 -21.26 -20.91 -14.41
C HIS A 169 -22.43 -20.96 -15.40
N ILE A 170 -22.24 -21.71 -16.49
CA ILE A 170 -23.17 -21.77 -17.62
C ILE A 170 -23.86 -23.13 -17.58
N GLY A 171 -25.15 -23.14 -17.25
CA GLY A 171 -25.93 -24.38 -17.24
C GLY A 171 -25.93 -25.04 -18.61
N ARG A 172 -25.72 -26.37 -18.66
CA ARG A 172 -25.63 -27.12 -19.92
C ARG A 172 -26.92 -27.11 -20.75
N SER A 173 -28.05 -26.77 -20.14
CA SER A 173 -29.35 -26.59 -20.81
C SER A 173 -29.67 -25.11 -21.09
N ALA A 174 -28.76 -24.17 -20.80
CA ALA A 174 -28.98 -22.74 -21.05
C ALA A 174 -29.01 -22.44 -22.56
N PRO A 175 -30.08 -21.84 -23.10
CA PRO A 175 -30.18 -21.52 -24.53
C PRO A 175 -29.09 -20.54 -24.98
N ALA A 176 -28.71 -20.62 -26.26
CA ALA A 176 -27.65 -19.82 -26.86
C ALA A 176 -27.84 -18.30 -26.67
N SER A 177 -29.10 -17.82 -26.66
CA SER A 177 -29.42 -16.40 -26.41
C SER A 177 -28.90 -15.88 -25.07
N LEU A 178 -28.83 -16.71 -24.03
CA LEU A 178 -28.24 -16.34 -22.74
C LEU A 178 -26.72 -16.27 -22.81
N GLN A 179 -26.08 -17.07 -23.67
CA GLN A 179 -24.64 -17.01 -23.89
C GLN A 179 -24.26 -15.73 -24.66
N ASP A 180 -25.08 -15.32 -25.64
CA ASP A 180 -24.96 -14.03 -26.30
C ASP A 180 -25.18 -12.85 -25.32
N ASP A 181 -26.13 -12.98 -24.38
CA ASP A 181 -26.33 -12.01 -23.30
C ASP A 181 -25.12 -11.95 -22.35
N LEU A 182 -24.51 -13.09 -21.99
CA LEU A 182 -23.29 -13.14 -21.19
C LEU A 182 -22.13 -12.41 -21.89
N VAL A 183 -21.95 -12.62 -23.20
CA VAL A 183 -20.93 -11.91 -23.99
C VAL A 183 -21.19 -10.39 -23.97
N ARG A 184 -22.45 -9.96 -24.17
CA ARG A 184 -22.84 -8.55 -24.08
C ARG A 184 -22.62 -7.95 -22.69
N LEU A 185 -22.98 -8.69 -21.63
CA LEU A 185 -22.82 -8.29 -20.24
C LEU A 185 -21.34 -8.08 -19.89
N VAL A 186 -20.47 -9.06 -20.20
CA VAL A 186 -19.02 -8.94 -19.96
C VAL A 186 -18.40 -7.79 -20.75
N ALA A 187 -18.76 -7.64 -22.03
CA ALA A 187 -18.30 -6.53 -22.86
C ALA A 187 -18.84 -5.15 -22.38
N SER A 188 -19.90 -5.13 -21.57
CA SER A 188 -20.46 -3.90 -20.98
C SER A 188 -19.73 -3.44 -19.71
N LEU A 189 -18.99 -4.33 -19.02
CA LEU A 189 -18.29 -4.00 -17.77
C LEU A 189 -17.38 -2.79 -17.96
N ARG A 190 -17.55 -1.75 -17.14
CA ARG A 190 -16.65 -0.59 -17.07
C ARG A 190 -16.28 -0.32 -15.61
N PRO A 191 -15.04 0.12 -15.33
CA PRO A 191 -14.77 0.74 -14.03
C PRO A 191 -15.53 2.08 -13.93
N GLU A 192 -15.80 2.50 -12.70
CA GLU A 192 -16.24 3.88 -12.43
C GLU A 192 -15.21 4.89 -12.99
N ALA A 193 -15.68 6.09 -13.32
CA ALA A 193 -14.79 7.15 -13.79
C ALA A 193 -13.86 7.62 -12.66
N ILE A 194 -12.55 7.67 -12.93
CA ILE A 194 -11.56 8.20 -11.99
C ILE A 194 -11.80 9.72 -11.84
N PRO A 195 -11.99 10.25 -10.62
CA PRO A 195 -12.15 11.68 -10.40
C PRO A 195 -10.83 12.40 -10.71
N ALA A 196 -10.89 13.68 -11.11
CA ALA A 196 -9.69 14.45 -11.47
C ALA A 196 -8.69 14.63 -10.30
N GLN A 197 -9.16 14.54 -9.05
CA GLN A 197 -8.39 14.63 -7.81
C GLN A 197 -9.19 14.03 -6.65
N GLY A 198 -8.52 13.65 -5.56
CA GLY A 198 -9.15 13.15 -4.33
C GLY A 198 -9.09 11.63 -4.18
N ASP A 199 -9.78 11.10 -3.16
CA ASP A 199 -9.85 9.66 -2.90
C ASP A 199 -10.65 8.91 -3.98
N TYR A 200 -10.10 7.79 -4.44
CA TYR A 200 -10.71 6.88 -5.39
C TYR A 200 -10.32 5.43 -5.08
N ARG A 201 -11.25 4.66 -4.51
CA ARG A 201 -11.15 3.19 -4.34
C ARG A 201 -9.86 2.69 -3.63
N GLY A 202 -9.35 3.47 -2.66
CA GLY A 202 -8.11 3.17 -1.92
C GLY A 202 -6.82 3.70 -2.58
N TRP A 203 -6.98 4.57 -3.57
CA TRP A 203 -5.94 5.37 -4.19
C TRP A 203 -6.26 6.85 -3.97
N GLN A 204 -5.23 7.67 -3.76
CA GLN A 204 -5.32 9.11 -3.90
C GLN A 204 -5.02 9.47 -5.36
N VAL A 205 -5.89 10.25 -6.00
CA VAL A 205 -5.62 10.89 -7.29
C VAL A 205 -4.93 12.23 -7.04
N MET A 206 -3.75 12.39 -7.63
CA MET A 206 -2.86 13.56 -7.43
C MET A 206 -3.11 14.70 -8.44
N GLY A 207 -3.90 14.43 -9.48
CA GLY A 207 -4.08 15.30 -10.64
C GLY A 207 -3.47 14.71 -11.93
N PRO A 208 -3.48 15.48 -13.03
CA PRO A 208 -2.97 15.04 -14.32
C PRO A 208 -1.43 14.98 -14.36
N LEU A 209 -0.89 14.11 -15.22
CA LEU A 209 0.55 13.84 -15.32
C LEU A 209 1.38 15.08 -15.77
N ASP A 210 0.79 15.96 -16.57
CA ASP A 210 1.43 17.18 -17.08
C ASP A 210 1.71 18.22 -15.99
N ALA A 211 0.94 18.20 -14.88
CA ALA A 211 1.23 18.96 -13.67
C ALA A 211 2.50 18.49 -12.93
N PHE A 212 3.10 17.37 -13.37
CA PHE A 212 4.33 16.80 -12.82
C PHE A 212 5.38 16.59 -13.92
N PRO A 213 6.16 17.62 -14.31
CA PRO A 213 7.24 17.49 -15.28
C PRO A 213 8.32 16.48 -14.84
N VAL A 214 8.99 15.84 -15.80
CA VAL A 214 10.13 14.94 -15.53
C VAL A 214 11.23 15.66 -14.76
N GLY A 215 11.75 15.04 -13.71
CA GLY A 215 12.68 15.65 -12.75
C GLY A 215 12.02 16.25 -11.51
N THR A 216 10.69 16.42 -11.51
CA THR A 216 9.97 17.00 -10.37
C THR A 216 9.95 16.05 -9.18
N VAL A 217 10.27 16.59 -8.00
CA VAL A 217 10.05 15.97 -6.69
C VAL A 217 9.17 16.90 -5.88
N ARG A 218 8.02 16.42 -5.42
CA ARG A 218 7.05 17.20 -4.64
C ARG A 218 6.57 16.40 -3.44
N HIS A 219 6.64 16.99 -2.25
CA HIS A 219 6.07 16.41 -1.03
C HIS A 219 4.56 16.63 -0.99
N PHE A 220 3.87 15.65 -0.40
CA PHE A 220 2.45 15.64 -0.10
C PHE A 220 2.25 15.07 1.31
N ASP A 221 1.40 15.73 2.10
CA ASP A 221 1.00 15.24 3.41
C ASP A 221 0.18 13.94 3.33
N ALA A 222 0.06 13.26 4.47
CA ALA A 222 -0.78 12.08 4.64
C ALA A 222 -2.24 12.32 4.21
N VAL A 223 -2.81 11.45 3.37
CA VAL A 223 -4.14 11.62 2.76
C VAL A 223 -5.01 10.37 2.77
N GLY A 224 -6.24 10.54 3.27
CA GLY A 224 -7.44 9.81 2.86
C GLY A 224 -7.63 8.38 3.36
N SER A 225 -6.62 7.51 3.25
CA SER A 225 -6.79 6.06 3.42
C SER A 225 -5.91 5.43 4.51
N LEU A 226 -6.38 4.29 5.04
CA LEU A 226 -5.76 3.56 6.16
C LEU A 226 -4.29 3.23 5.89
N GLY A 227 -3.37 3.95 6.54
CA GLY A 227 -1.92 3.76 6.43
C GLY A 227 -1.21 4.70 5.45
N ALA A 228 -1.90 5.69 4.86
CA ALA A 228 -1.29 6.67 3.96
C ALA A 228 -0.39 7.67 4.70
N TYR A 229 0.85 7.26 4.97
CA TYR A 229 1.94 8.17 5.33
C TYR A 229 2.13 9.28 4.29
N GLY A 230 2.65 10.44 4.70
CA GLY A 230 3.09 11.48 3.75
C GLY A 230 4.19 10.95 2.82
N PHE A 231 4.36 11.58 1.65
CA PHE A 231 5.24 11.05 0.61
C PHE A 231 5.79 12.11 -0.35
N PHE A 232 6.92 11.78 -0.95
CA PHE A 232 7.51 12.48 -2.07
C PHE A 232 7.11 11.81 -3.38
N LEU A 233 6.32 12.51 -4.18
CA LEU A 233 6.04 12.14 -5.57
C LEU A 233 7.23 12.55 -6.45
N VAL A 234 7.83 11.57 -7.14
CA VAL A 234 8.95 11.76 -8.06
C VAL A 234 8.50 11.37 -9.47
N ARG A 235 8.63 12.29 -10.43
CA ARG A 235 8.43 11.98 -11.84
C ARG A 235 9.77 11.67 -12.52
N GLY A 236 10.00 10.40 -12.83
CA GLY A 236 11.03 9.97 -13.80
C GLY A 236 10.54 10.11 -15.24
N ALA A 237 11.38 9.79 -16.22
CA ALA A 237 10.97 9.77 -17.63
C ALA A 237 9.88 8.71 -17.91
N THR A 238 10.08 7.48 -17.43
CA THR A 238 9.20 6.33 -17.69
C THR A 238 8.25 6.02 -16.54
N LYS A 239 8.66 6.29 -15.29
CA LYS A 239 7.88 5.98 -14.08
C LYS A 239 7.47 7.20 -13.27
N VAL A 240 6.53 6.95 -12.35
CA VAL A 240 6.21 7.81 -11.21
C VAL A 240 6.51 6.99 -9.96
N PHE A 241 7.18 7.58 -8.98
CA PHE A 241 7.47 6.96 -7.69
C PHE A 241 6.82 7.79 -6.58
N ALA A 242 6.35 7.15 -5.51
CA ALA A 242 5.80 7.82 -4.34
C ALA A 242 6.51 7.30 -3.08
N PHE A 243 7.70 7.84 -2.78
CA PHE A 243 8.48 7.41 -1.62
C PHE A 243 7.89 8.00 -0.35
N ILE A 244 7.66 7.17 0.66
CA ILE A 244 7.17 7.63 1.96
C ILE A 244 8.17 8.65 2.53
N ASP A 245 7.67 9.69 3.18
CA ASP A 245 8.45 10.84 3.66
C ASP A 245 9.34 10.54 4.88
N HIS A 246 9.50 9.27 5.21
CA HIS A 246 10.41 8.78 6.23
C HIS A 246 10.94 7.38 5.90
N ALA A 247 12.16 7.12 6.34
CA ALA A 247 12.78 5.81 6.24
C ALA A 247 12.51 4.98 7.51
N TYR A 248 12.01 3.75 7.33
CA TYR A 248 12.03 2.72 8.36
C TYR A 248 13.33 1.93 8.26
N LEU A 249 14.22 2.16 9.22
CA LEU A 249 15.54 1.52 9.31
C LEU A 249 15.41 0.09 9.90
N PHE A 250 14.83 -0.82 9.10
CA PHE A 250 14.71 -2.29 9.23
C PHE A 250 14.59 -2.90 10.66
N MET A 251 13.43 -3.48 10.95
CA MET A 251 13.10 -4.43 12.06
C MET A 251 13.51 -4.11 13.50
N ALA A 252 14.36 -3.12 13.77
CA ALA A 252 14.87 -2.80 15.09
C ALA A 252 15.03 -1.29 15.35
N ALA A 253 15.09 -0.45 14.31
CA ALA A 253 14.71 0.95 14.45
C ALA A 253 13.18 1.07 14.40
N ILE A 254 12.64 1.81 15.35
CA ILE A 254 11.20 1.81 15.66
C ILE A 254 10.63 3.20 15.43
N LYS A 255 11.47 4.23 15.59
CA LYS A 255 11.16 5.60 15.17
C LYS A 255 11.44 5.73 13.67
N PRO A 256 10.47 6.24 12.87
CA PRO A 256 10.74 6.62 11.49
C PRO A 256 11.77 7.75 11.46
N CYS A 257 12.72 7.72 10.53
CA CYS A 257 13.58 8.88 10.27
C CYS A 257 12.93 9.78 9.21
N PRO A 258 12.56 11.03 9.52
CA PRO A 258 12.05 11.97 8.53
C PRO A 258 13.06 12.16 7.39
N LEU A 259 12.55 12.17 6.16
CA LEU A 259 13.31 12.44 4.95
C LEU A 259 13.02 13.85 4.46
N ARG A 260 14.06 14.55 4.01
CA ARG A 260 13.94 15.76 3.19
C ARG A 260 14.61 15.54 1.84
N TYR A 261 14.12 16.22 0.81
CA TYR A 261 14.75 16.23 -0.50
C TYR A 261 15.67 17.46 -0.65
N GLU A 262 16.97 17.23 -0.88
CA GLU A 262 17.94 18.29 -1.15
C GLU A 262 17.94 18.63 -2.65
N THR A 263 17.14 19.62 -3.10
CA THR A 263 17.04 19.98 -4.52
C THR A 263 18.40 20.25 -5.20
N GLY A 264 19.36 20.85 -4.50
CA GLY A 264 20.71 21.12 -5.03
C GLY A 264 21.57 19.86 -5.20
N ALA A 265 21.47 18.91 -4.28
CA ALA A 265 22.22 17.63 -4.32
C ALA A 265 21.42 16.47 -4.96
N ARG A 266 20.14 16.72 -5.27
CA ARG A 266 19.17 15.86 -5.95
C ARG A 266 18.91 14.51 -5.26
N ASN A 267 19.07 14.46 -3.94
CA ASN A 267 18.89 13.24 -3.16
C ASN A 267 17.98 13.45 -1.95
N PHE A 268 17.36 12.37 -1.50
CA PHE A 268 16.69 12.31 -0.21
C PHE A 268 17.73 12.13 0.89
N VAL A 269 17.54 12.80 2.02
CA VAL A 269 18.41 12.72 3.20
C VAL A 269 17.56 12.39 4.42
N CYS A 270 17.96 11.40 5.20
CA CYS A 270 17.42 11.15 6.54
C CYS A 270 18.07 12.13 7.52
N ASP A 271 17.27 13.00 8.15
CA ASP A 271 17.82 14.07 9.01
C ASP A 271 18.52 13.55 10.27
N THR A 272 18.14 12.36 10.74
CA THR A 272 18.74 11.73 11.93
C THR A 272 20.07 11.04 11.63
N THR A 273 20.20 10.32 10.51
CA THR A 273 21.42 9.54 10.19
C THR A 273 22.31 10.16 9.13
N GLY A 274 21.84 11.15 8.37
CA GLY A 274 22.54 11.62 7.18
C GLY A 274 22.62 10.58 6.06
N ASP A 275 21.90 9.45 6.15
CA ASP A 275 21.75 8.52 5.02
C ASP A 275 21.13 9.22 3.83
N ARG A 276 21.56 8.81 2.63
CA ARG A 276 21.16 9.45 1.37
C ARG A 276 20.63 8.43 0.36
N TRP A 277 19.61 8.81 -0.40
CA TRP A 277 19.03 8.01 -1.48
C TRP A 277 18.84 8.84 -2.75
N SER A 278 19.03 8.23 -3.92
CA SER A 278 18.79 8.86 -5.22
C SER A 278 17.31 9.22 -5.46
N ARG A 279 17.01 9.95 -6.55
CA ARG A 279 15.62 10.21 -6.97
C ARG A 279 14.81 8.94 -7.23
N VAL A 280 15.44 7.81 -7.56
CA VAL A 280 14.78 6.51 -7.70
C VAL A 280 14.76 5.70 -6.40
N GLY A 281 15.11 6.30 -5.26
CA GLY A 281 15.01 5.68 -3.93
C GLY A 281 16.10 4.65 -3.63
N LYS A 282 17.23 4.66 -4.33
CA LYS A 282 18.37 3.75 -4.10
C LYS A 282 19.38 4.39 -3.13
N GLN A 283 19.79 3.69 -2.07
CA GLN A 283 20.72 4.22 -1.07
C GLN A 283 22.11 4.49 -1.71
N LEU A 284 22.70 5.64 -1.38
CA LEU A 284 23.94 6.13 -1.97
C LEU A 284 25.17 5.85 -1.09
N SER A 285 24.98 5.61 0.20
CA SER A 285 26.08 5.40 1.17
C SER A 285 26.82 4.07 0.97
N THR A 286 26.18 3.04 0.38
CA THR A 286 26.84 1.77 0.08
C THR A 286 26.40 1.21 -1.29
N GLN A 287 27.37 0.72 -2.08
CA GLN A 287 27.11 0.10 -3.39
C GLN A 287 26.36 -1.26 -3.30
N THR A 288 26.16 -1.77 -2.09
CA THR A 288 25.73 -3.14 -1.78
C THR A 288 24.51 -3.18 -0.85
N SER A 289 23.84 -2.05 -0.64
CA SER A 289 22.67 -1.96 0.24
C SER A 289 21.44 -2.65 -0.35
N SER A 290 20.68 -3.31 0.54
CA SER A 290 19.36 -3.87 0.26
C SER A 290 18.21 -2.92 0.62
N PHE A 291 18.50 -1.66 0.99
CA PHE A 291 17.58 -0.74 1.68
C PHE A 291 17.24 0.47 0.80
N GLY A 292 16.38 0.25 -0.19
CA GLY A 292 15.72 1.34 -0.90
C GLY A 292 14.70 2.05 0.00
N LEU A 293 14.27 3.24 -0.41
CA LEU A 293 13.19 3.96 0.27
C LEU A 293 11.88 3.15 0.24
N PRO A 294 11.12 3.10 1.36
CA PRO A 294 9.78 2.56 1.34
C PRO A 294 8.86 3.44 0.48
N PHE A 295 7.87 2.84 -0.18
CA PHE A 295 7.02 3.57 -1.14
C PHE A 295 5.56 3.13 -1.08
N HIS A 296 4.67 4.04 -1.49
CA HIS A 296 3.31 3.72 -1.89
C HIS A 296 3.32 3.25 -3.35
N GLY A 297 2.41 2.34 -3.71
CA GLY A 297 2.15 2.06 -5.12
C GLY A 297 1.83 3.34 -5.87
N ALA A 298 2.43 3.55 -7.04
CA ALA A 298 2.20 4.74 -7.86
C ALA A 298 2.21 4.38 -9.35
N PHE A 299 1.23 4.88 -10.10
CA PHE A 299 1.14 4.67 -11.54
C PHE A 299 0.29 5.77 -12.21
N VAL A 300 0.23 5.73 -13.55
CA VAL A 300 -0.58 6.65 -14.35
C VAL A 300 -1.73 5.86 -14.98
N LYS A 301 -2.96 6.37 -14.85
CA LYS A 301 -4.15 5.83 -15.51
C LYS A 301 -4.95 6.98 -16.11
N ASP A 302 -5.33 6.84 -17.37
CA ASP A 302 -6.19 7.80 -18.10
C ASP A 302 -5.68 9.26 -18.01
N GLY A 303 -4.35 9.44 -17.99
CA GLY A 303 -3.66 10.72 -17.86
C GLY A 303 -3.49 11.25 -16.44
N LEU A 304 -4.11 10.61 -15.44
CA LEU A 304 -4.04 10.98 -14.02
C LEU A 304 -2.97 10.17 -13.28
N VAL A 305 -2.34 10.79 -12.29
CA VAL A 305 -1.40 10.12 -11.36
C VAL A 305 -2.16 9.60 -10.14
N LEU A 306 -2.03 8.31 -9.85
CA LEU A 306 -2.62 7.67 -8.68
C LEU A 306 -1.52 7.16 -7.75
N VAL A 307 -1.72 7.35 -6.45
CA VAL A 307 -0.82 6.91 -5.37
C VAL A 307 -1.61 6.16 -4.29
N GLY A 308 -1.13 5.03 -3.80
CA GLY A 308 -1.79 4.23 -2.77
C GLY A 308 -1.87 2.74 -3.14
N GLY A 309 -3.03 2.13 -2.92
CA GLY A 309 -3.28 0.70 -3.15
C GLY A 309 -2.67 -0.23 -2.11
N SER A 310 -1.39 0.00 -1.76
CA SER A 310 -0.65 -0.54 -0.62
C SER A 310 0.70 0.19 -0.46
N SER A 311 1.27 0.15 0.74
CA SER A 311 2.63 0.61 1.03
C SER A 311 3.58 -0.59 1.17
N THR A 312 4.84 -0.44 0.75
CA THR A 312 5.88 -1.45 0.99
C THR A 312 6.73 -1.12 2.21
N SER A 313 7.31 -2.14 2.82
CA SER A 313 8.53 -1.95 3.62
C SER A 313 9.71 -1.57 2.71
N ALA A 314 10.77 -1.01 3.29
CA ALA A 314 12.01 -0.73 2.58
C ALA A 314 12.57 -2.02 1.96
N SER A 315 12.63 -2.06 0.63
CA SER A 315 13.10 -3.21 -0.14
C SER A 315 14.26 -2.82 -1.05
N ARG A 316 14.99 -3.83 -1.56
CA ARG A 316 16.08 -3.58 -2.51
C ARG A 316 15.51 -2.95 -3.78
N ASN A 317 16.00 -1.76 -4.11
CA ASN A 317 15.57 -1.02 -5.30
C ASN A 317 16.69 -1.04 -6.35
N ASP A 318 16.56 -1.97 -7.29
CA ASP A 318 17.48 -2.16 -8.41
C ASP A 318 17.13 -1.30 -9.64
N HIS A 319 16.15 -0.39 -9.55
CA HIS A 319 15.81 0.51 -10.66
C HIS A 319 16.96 1.48 -10.91
N ASP A 320 17.43 1.54 -12.17
CA ASP A 320 18.55 2.40 -12.55
C ASP A 320 18.07 3.86 -12.69
N GLU A 321 18.79 4.78 -12.04
CA GLU A 321 18.49 6.21 -12.12
C GLU A 321 18.69 6.75 -13.54
N ALA A 322 19.67 6.22 -14.27
CA ALA A 322 20.00 6.68 -15.63
C ALA A 322 18.88 6.43 -16.66
N LEU A 323 17.96 5.50 -16.38
CA LEU A 323 16.77 5.24 -17.21
C LEU A 323 15.66 6.28 -17.01
N GLU A 324 15.63 6.94 -15.84
CA GLU A 324 14.61 7.93 -15.50
C GLU A 324 15.12 9.37 -15.62
N PHE A 325 16.42 9.57 -15.41
CA PHE A 325 17.07 10.88 -15.35
C PHE A 325 18.44 10.82 -16.05
N PRO A 326 18.68 11.64 -17.10
CA PRO A 326 19.97 11.64 -17.81
C PRO A 326 21.11 12.25 -16.99
N ASP A 327 20.81 12.82 -15.82
CA ASP A 327 21.73 13.52 -14.92
C ASP A 327 21.78 12.85 -13.53
N PRO A 328 22.21 11.57 -13.43
CA PRO A 328 22.09 10.76 -12.22
C PRO A 328 22.80 11.38 -11.01
N VAL A 329 22.33 11.05 -9.80
CA VAL A 329 22.99 11.50 -8.58
C VAL A 329 24.34 10.81 -8.46
N THR A 330 25.42 11.58 -8.61
CA THR A 330 26.75 11.13 -8.20
C THR A 330 26.72 10.87 -6.69
N PRO A 331 27.07 9.65 -6.21
CA PRO A 331 27.22 9.41 -4.78
C PRO A 331 28.18 10.46 -4.20
N PRO A 332 27.91 11.02 -3.02
CA PRO A 332 28.85 11.94 -2.39
C PRO A 332 30.21 11.26 -2.27
N ALA A 333 31.28 12.00 -2.55
CA ALA A 333 32.64 11.50 -2.35
C ALA A 333 32.73 10.90 -0.94
N ARG A 334 33.13 9.63 -0.84
CA ARG A 334 33.09 8.90 0.42
C ARG A 334 33.86 9.70 1.46
N ALA A 335 33.18 10.09 2.54
CA ALA A 335 33.78 10.94 3.56
C ALA A 335 35.12 10.33 4.00
N THR A 336 36.19 11.12 3.92
CA THR A 336 37.54 10.65 4.25
C THR A 336 37.78 10.62 5.76
N GLU A 337 36.99 11.38 6.49
CA GLU A 337 36.94 11.41 7.95
C GLU A 337 35.87 10.42 8.45
N ARG A 338 36.17 9.72 9.56
CA ARG A 338 35.27 8.74 10.15
C ARG A 338 34.32 9.44 11.11
N VAL A 339 33.06 8.99 11.17
CA VAL A 339 32.13 9.41 12.22
C VAL A 339 32.68 8.99 13.57
N SER A 340 32.65 9.87 14.57
CA SER A 340 33.19 9.57 15.89
C SER A 340 32.35 8.53 16.65
N ARG A 341 32.95 7.89 17.66
CA ARG A 341 32.24 6.95 18.54
C ARG A 341 31.07 7.62 19.28
N GLU A 342 31.21 8.89 19.63
CA GLU A 342 30.17 9.66 20.32
C GLU A 342 29.02 10.00 19.37
N ASP A 343 29.32 10.50 18.16
CA ASP A 343 28.31 10.82 17.15
C ASP A 343 27.48 9.59 16.75
N ILE A 344 28.12 8.43 16.57
CA ILE A 344 27.40 7.21 16.18
C ILE A 344 26.51 6.69 17.33
N LEU A 345 26.94 6.79 18.59
CA LEU A 345 26.11 6.43 19.75
C LEU A 345 24.91 7.39 19.90
N ASN A 346 25.15 8.70 19.82
CA ASN A 346 24.11 9.73 19.91
C ASN A 346 23.08 9.59 18.77
N ARG A 347 23.54 9.33 17.54
CA ARG A 347 22.68 9.06 16.38
C ARG A 347 21.76 7.88 16.59
N TYR A 348 22.29 6.69 16.90
CA TYR A 348 21.46 5.49 16.96
C TYR A 348 20.61 5.40 18.24
N SER A 349 21.05 5.98 19.36
CA SER A 349 20.19 6.10 20.56
C SER A 349 18.90 6.84 20.26
N SER A 350 18.95 7.92 19.46
CA SER A 350 17.77 8.69 19.07
C SER A 350 16.72 7.88 18.30
N LEU A 351 17.13 6.86 17.53
CA LEU A 351 16.29 5.97 16.72
C LEU A 351 15.66 4.80 17.50
N THR A 352 16.24 4.43 18.64
CA THR A 352 15.69 3.39 19.51
C THR A 352 14.43 3.87 20.25
N SER A 353 13.48 2.96 20.53
CA SER A 353 12.29 3.26 21.34
C SER A 353 12.43 2.86 22.81
N THR A 354 13.61 2.43 23.24
CA THR A 354 13.84 1.98 24.61
C THR A 354 13.53 3.11 25.58
N ALA A 355 12.47 2.97 26.38
CA ALA A 355 12.08 3.98 27.38
C ALA A 355 13.21 4.23 28.40
N VAL A 356 14.10 3.25 28.57
CA VAL A 356 15.38 3.35 29.26
C VAL A 356 16.42 2.56 28.46
N ILE A 357 17.51 3.20 28.04
CA ILE A 357 18.73 2.51 27.58
C ILE A 357 19.48 2.06 28.83
N VAL A 358 19.73 0.76 28.97
CA VAL A 358 20.42 0.18 30.14
C VAL A 358 21.94 0.12 29.92
N ARG A 359 22.37 -0.25 28.71
CA ARG A 359 23.77 -0.21 28.25
C ARG A 359 23.79 0.21 26.77
N SER A 360 24.80 0.98 26.38
CA SER A 360 25.09 1.29 24.98
C SER A 360 26.60 1.25 24.74
N GLU A 361 27.02 0.72 23.60
CA GLU A 361 28.45 0.65 23.22
C GLU A 361 28.60 0.61 21.69
N ALA A 362 29.67 1.22 21.18
CA ALA A 362 29.99 1.25 19.76
C ALA A 362 31.46 0.89 19.54
N ARG A 363 31.71 -0.08 18.65
CA ARG A 363 33.04 -0.55 18.26
C ARG A 363 33.22 -0.39 16.76
N LEU A 364 34.39 0.09 16.34
CA LEU A 364 34.76 0.16 14.93
C LEU A 364 35.43 -1.16 14.55
N VAL A 365 34.76 -1.97 13.75
CA VAL A 365 35.17 -3.36 13.49
C VAL A 365 35.54 -3.52 12.01
N PRO A 366 36.69 -4.15 11.68
CA PRO A 366 36.99 -4.58 10.31
C PRO A 366 35.92 -5.56 9.79
N ALA A 367 35.45 -5.39 8.55
CA ALA A 367 34.36 -6.20 8.01
C ALA A 367 34.65 -7.71 8.01
N ASP A 368 35.90 -8.12 7.82
CA ASP A 368 36.34 -9.51 7.86
C ASP A 368 36.34 -10.09 9.29
N ALA A 369 36.67 -9.28 10.30
CA ALA A 369 36.57 -9.66 11.70
C ALA A 369 35.10 -9.80 12.14
N LEU A 370 34.23 -8.90 11.68
CA LEU A 370 32.79 -8.99 11.93
C LEU A 370 32.19 -10.26 11.30
N ALA A 371 32.54 -10.58 10.05
CA ALA A 371 32.09 -11.80 9.37
C ALA A 371 32.48 -13.10 10.11
N ARG A 372 33.60 -13.09 10.86
CA ARG A 372 34.07 -14.23 11.67
C ARG A 372 33.50 -14.26 13.09
N SER A 373 32.96 -13.15 13.60
CA SER A 373 32.55 -13.01 15.01
C SER A 373 31.32 -13.84 15.40
N GLY A 374 30.44 -14.18 14.44
CA GLY A 374 29.18 -14.87 14.70
C GLY A 374 28.15 -14.08 15.53
N LEU A 375 28.39 -12.76 15.72
CA LEU A 375 27.64 -11.85 16.60
C LEU A 375 26.12 -12.02 16.55
N VAL A 376 25.57 -12.22 15.34
CA VAL A 376 24.18 -12.65 15.13
C VAL A 376 24.10 -13.54 13.89
N ARG A 377 23.43 -14.70 13.99
CA ARG A 377 22.99 -15.46 12.81
C ARG A 377 21.97 -14.65 12.02
N GLY A 378 22.40 -14.03 10.91
CA GLY A 378 21.52 -13.25 10.03
C GLY A 378 21.99 -11.82 9.78
N VAL A 379 22.95 -11.30 10.55
CA VAL A 379 23.64 -10.04 10.23
C VAL A 379 24.64 -10.30 9.10
N LEU A 380 24.12 -10.29 7.87
CA LEU A 380 24.92 -10.27 6.66
C LEU A 380 25.47 -8.85 6.48
N ALA A 381 26.63 -8.57 7.08
CA ALA A 381 27.54 -7.60 6.48
C ALA A 381 27.86 -8.13 5.06
N PRO A 382 27.57 -7.39 3.98
CA PRO A 382 27.87 -7.87 2.64
C PRO A 382 29.36 -8.20 2.55
N SER A 383 29.71 -9.40 2.08
CA SER A 383 31.12 -9.81 1.89
C SER A 383 31.89 -8.91 0.91
N SER A 384 31.15 -8.11 0.15
CA SER A 384 31.60 -7.06 -0.77
C SER A 384 31.77 -5.67 -0.13
N TYR A 385 31.48 -5.47 1.15
CA TYR A 385 31.62 -4.16 1.80
C TYR A 385 33.10 -3.85 2.11
N PRO A 386 33.70 -2.80 1.53
CA PRO A 386 35.16 -2.68 1.42
C PRO A 386 35.84 -1.86 2.54
N GLY A 387 35.24 -1.74 3.72
CA GLY A 387 35.78 -0.89 4.80
C GLY A 387 35.47 -1.39 6.21
N PRO A 388 35.94 -0.70 7.26
CA PRO A 388 35.46 -0.93 8.61
C PRO A 388 33.99 -0.47 8.75
N VAL A 389 33.32 -1.01 9.76
CA VAL A 389 31.93 -0.68 10.11
C VAL A 389 31.81 -0.37 11.59
N TRP A 390 30.94 0.56 11.94
CA TRP A 390 30.49 0.74 13.31
C TRP A 390 29.51 -0.38 13.66
N VAL A 391 29.81 -1.14 14.72
CA VAL A 391 28.88 -2.07 15.35
C VAL A 391 28.39 -1.40 16.63
N VAL A 392 27.11 -1.04 16.67
CA VAL A 392 26.50 -0.25 17.76
C VAL A 392 25.45 -1.10 18.45
N ALA A 393 25.64 -1.39 19.74
CA ALA A 393 24.72 -2.18 20.55
C ALA A 393 24.02 -1.32 21.61
N PHE A 394 22.75 -1.61 21.84
CA PHE A 394 21.92 -1.03 22.91
C PHE A 394 21.15 -2.14 23.62
N SER A 395 20.99 -2.05 24.95
CA SER A 395 20.05 -2.88 25.71
C SER A 395 18.94 -2.08 26.38
N GLY A 396 17.78 -2.72 26.53
CA GLY A 396 16.52 -2.13 26.97
C GLY A 396 15.33 -2.80 26.30
N GLU A 397 14.11 -2.31 26.55
CA GLU A 397 12.89 -2.85 25.92
C GLU A 397 12.76 -2.35 24.45
N VAL A 398 13.02 -3.24 23.48
CA VAL A 398 12.96 -2.96 22.04
C VAL A 398 11.63 -3.47 21.48
N ARG A 399 10.84 -2.58 20.84
CA ARG A 399 9.49 -2.84 20.29
C ARG A 399 9.44 -2.74 18.75
N PRO A 400 9.81 -3.78 17.99
CA PRO A 400 9.85 -3.74 16.52
C PRO A 400 8.49 -3.32 15.91
N PRO A 401 8.46 -2.40 14.92
CA PRO A 401 7.20 -2.00 14.30
C PRO A 401 6.58 -3.16 13.51
N GLY A 402 5.26 -3.30 13.60
CA GLY A 402 4.49 -4.33 12.86
C GLY A 402 4.38 -5.70 13.54
N PHE A 403 5.11 -5.96 14.63
CA PHE A 403 5.01 -7.20 15.41
C PHE A 403 4.54 -6.90 16.83
N ALA A 404 3.31 -7.29 17.17
CA ALA A 404 2.66 -6.88 18.41
C ALA A 404 3.28 -7.44 19.71
N GLU A 405 4.13 -8.47 19.63
CA GLU A 405 4.57 -9.26 20.81
C GLU A 405 6.06 -9.67 20.81
N LEU A 406 6.89 -9.22 19.85
CA LEU A 406 8.32 -9.57 19.82
C LEU A 406 9.16 -8.60 20.68
N PHE A 407 9.36 -8.96 21.95
CA PHE A 407 10.21 -8.21 22.86
C PHE A 407 11.69 -8.56 22.68
N GLY A 408 12.46 -7.67 22.04
CA GLY A 408 13.92 -7.71 22.11
C GLY A 408 14.41 -7.04 23.40
N ARG A 409 15.38 -7.65 24.10
CA ARG A 409 16.08 -7.01 25.24
C ARG A 409 17.32 -6.21 24.83
N TRP A 410 17.70 -6.29 23.56
CA TRP A 410 18.78 -5.52 22.94
C TRP A 410 18.58 -5.39 21.43
N THR A 411 19.33 -4.47 20.82
CA THR A 411 19.45 -4.30 19.37
C THR A 411 20.90 -4.05 18.99
N VAL A 412 21.31 -4.50 17.81
CA VAL A 412 22.60 -4.21 17.17
C VAL A 412 22.36 -3.57 15.82
N PHE A 413 23.01 -2.42 15.58
CA PHE A 413 23.08 -1.75 14.29
C PHE A 413 24.48 -1.89 13.69
N LEU A 414 24.55 -2.11 12.38
CA LEU A 414 25.76 -1.92 11.58
C LEU A 414 25.65 -0.62 10.80
N ALA A 415 26.70 0.19 10.82
CA ALA A 415 26.78 1.44 10.07
C ALA A 415 28.11 1.61 9.32
N ASP A 416 28.10 2.30 8.18
CA ASP A 416 29.31 2.64 7.43
C ASP A 416 30.17 3.61 8.28
N ALA A 417 31.46 3.33 8.41
CA ALA A 417 32.35 4.05 9.33
C ALA A 417 32.54 5.55 9.01
N ASN A 418 32.28 5.95 7.77
CA ASN A 418 32.60 7.27 7.23
C ASN A 418 31.36 8.17 7.16
N THR A 419 30.21 7.58 6.86
CA THR A 419 28.91 8.27 6.78
C THR A 419 28.09 8.09 8.06
N GLY A 420 28.33 7.01 8.81
CA GLY A 420 27.49 6.55 9.91
C GLY A 420 26.08 6.12 9.47
N GLY A 421 25.89 5.93 8.16
CA GLY A 421 24.64 5.49 7.56
C GLY A 421 24.41 4.00 7.76
N MET A 422 23.15 3.59 7.93
CA MET A 422 22.85 2.22 8.34
C MET A 422 23.09 1.21 7.21
N ILE A 423 23.83 0.15 7.52
CA ILE A 423 24.07 -1.01 6.65
C ILE A 423 23.05 -2.10 6.91
N THR A 424 22.74 -2.41 8.18
CA THR A 424 21.70 -3.38 8.59
C THR A 424 21.48 -3.30 10.11
N ALA A 425 20.44 -3.95 10.63
CA ALA A 425 20.19 -4.09 12.06
C ALA A 425 19.72 -5.51 12.39
N ALA A 426 19.86 -5.91 13.66
CA ALA A 426 19.26 -7.12 14.19
C ALA A 426 18.83 -6.94 15.66
N CYS A 427 17.70 -7.56 15.99
CA CYS A 427 17.17 -7.69 17.35
C CYS A 427 17.12 -9.17 17.77
N CYS A 428 16.95 -9.42 19.06
CA CYS A 428 17.15 -10.74 19.66
C CYS A 428 15.98 -11.71 19.53
N GLU A 429 16.33 -12.99 19.36
CA GLU A 429 15.63 -14.10 19.99
C GLU A 429 16.31 -14.43 21.34
N GLY A 430 15.55 -14.69 22.40
CA GLY A 430 16.07 -15.25 23.65
C GLY A 430 16.37 -14.26 24.78
N GLY A 431 16.32 -14.76 26.02
CA GLY A 431 16.26 -13.97 27.26
C GLY A 431 17.59 -13.44 27.82
N THR A 432 18.51 -12.97 26.98
CA THR A 432 19.75 -12.29 27.42
C THR A 432 19.66 -10.78 27.22
N ASP A 433 20.26 -10.00 28.11
CA ASP A 433 20.17 -8.53 28.10
C ASP A 433 21.26 -7.84 27.25
N TRP A 434 22.10 -8.61 26.54
CA TRP A 434 23.18 -8.09 25.70
C TRP A 434 23.48 -9.04 24.52
N PRO A 435 23.89 -8.53 23.34
CA PRO A 435 24.34 -9.35 22.21
C PRO A 435 25.57 -10.20 22.57
N ALA A 436 25.43 -11.51 22.43
CA ALA A 436 26.51 -12.46 22.66
C ALA A 436 27.68 -12.21 21.69
N GLY A 437 28.90 -12.14 22.23
CA GLY A 437 30.11 -11.92 21.43
C GLY A 437 30.45 -10.44 21.15
N PHE A 438 29.57 -9.48 21.44
CA PHE A 438 29.85 -8.05 21.18
C PHE A 438 31.14 -7.57 21.87
N ASP A 439 31.29 -7.93 23.15
CA ASP A 439 32.43 -7.50 23.96
C ASP A 439 33.78 -8.10 23.49
N SER A 440 33.72 -9.13 22.63
CA SER A 440 34.88 -9.77 21.99
C SER A 440 35.23 -9.22 20.60
N LEU A 441 34.43 -8.30 20.06
CA LEU A 441 34.74 -7.65 18.79
C LEU A 441 35.99 -6.78 18.91
N PRO A 442 36.95 -6.84 17.96
CA PRO A 442 38.08 -5.93 17.93
C PRO A 442 37.58 -4.51 17.62
N ASP A 443 38.08 -3.52 18.36
CA ASP A 443 37.75 -2.13 18.17
C ASP A 443 38.98 -1.35 17.67
N VAL A 444 38.95 -0.92 16.41
CA VAL A 444 40.04 -0.18 15.73
C VAL A 444 39.80 1.34 15.70
N ALA A 445 38.92 1.84 16.58
CA ALA A 445 38.78 3.27 16.89
C ALA A 445 39.57 3.70 18.14
N ASN A 446 40.49 2.86 18.63
CA ASN A 446 41.43 3.15 19.71
C ASN A 446 42.86 3.28 19.17
#